data_AF-A0A963PTS3-F1
#
_entry.id   AF-A0A963PTS3-F1
#
_cell.length_a   1.000
_cell.length_b   1.000
_cell.length_c   1.000
_cell.angle_alpha   90.00
_cell.angle_beta   90.00
_cell.angle_gamma   90.00
#
_symmetry.space_group_name_H-M   'P 1'
#
loop_
_entity.id
_entity.type
_entity.pdbx_description
1 polymer ?
#
loop_
_entity_poly.entity_id
_entity_poly.type
_entity_poly.pdbx_seq_one_letter_code
_entity_poly.pdbx_strand_id
1 'polypeptide(L)' 'MHEILDQLETMRERARKGGGDKRIEAQHAKGKLTARERIELLLDEGTFEEWDMFV' A
#
# COMPACT_ATOMS: atom_id res chain seq x y z
N MET A 1 2.03 -3.87 25.02
CA MET A 1 0.97 -3.20 24.22
C MET A 1 1.59 -2.35 23.12
N HIS A 2 2.51 -1.42 23.43
CA HIS A 2 3.22 -0.61 22.42
C HIS A 2 3.96 -1.46 21.36
N GLU A 3 4.73 -2.47 21.77
CA GLU A 3 5.50 -3.32 20.84
C GLU A 3 4.64 -4.04 19.78
N ILE A 4 3.43 -4.47 20.13
CA ILE A 4 2.51 -5.13 19.20
C ILE A 4 1.97 -4.12 18.17
N LEU A 5 1.72 -2.88 18.60
CA LEU A 5 1.28 -1.81 17.69
C LEU A 5 2.40 -1.43 16.71
N ASP A 6 3.64 -1.37 17.18
CA ASP A 6 4.80 -1.07 16.32
C ASP A 6 5.05 -2.19 15.29
N GLN A 7 4.91 -3.44 15.71
CA GLN A 7 4.97 -4.59 14.80
C GLN A 7 3.86 -4.55 13.76
N LEU A 8 2.64 -4.22 14.17
CA LEU A 8 1.50 -4.10 13.26
C LEU A 8 1.72 -3.01 12.22
N GLU A 9 2.23 -1.83 12.61
CA GLU A 9 2.49 -0.75 11.64
C GLU A 9 3.64 -1.13 10.69
N THR A 10 4.68 -1.79 11.18
CA THR A 10 5.76 -2.33 10.33
C THR A 10 5.23 -3.32 9.28
N MET A 11 4.30 -4.21 9.67
CA MET A 11 3.67 -5.14 8.74
C MET A 11 2.82 -4.40 7.69
N ARG A 12 2.08 -3.36 8.10
CA ARG A 12 1.28 -2.52 7.19
C ARG A 12 2.16 -1.79 6.19
N GLU A 13 3.25 -1.17 6.63
CA GLU A 13 4.20 -0.51 5.75
C GLU A 13 4.77 -1.47 4.71
N ARG A 14 5.15 -2.68 5.14
CA ARG A 14 5.65 -3.71 4.23
C ARG A 14 4.59 -4.13 3.20
N ALA A 15 3.34 -4.35 3.64
CA ALA A 15 2.24 -4.70 2.74
C ALA A 15 1.94 -3.58 1.74
N ARG A 16 1.96 -2.31 2.18
CA ARG A 16 1.77 -1.14 1.32
C ARG A 16 2.84 -1.02 0.23
N LYS A 17 4.10 -1.39 0.53
CA LYS A 17 5.18 -1.44 -0.47
C LYS A 17 5.01 -2.54 -1.52
N GLY A 18 4.14 -3.53 -1.28
CA GLY A 18 3.84 -4.60 -2.22
C GLY A 18 5.09 -5.30 -2.77
N GLY A 19 5.32 -5.18 -4.08
CA GLY A 19 6.49 -5.76 -4.77
C GLY A 19 7.84 -5.09 -4.46
N GLY A 20 7.86 -4.06 -3.60
CA GLY A 20 9.03 -3.25 -3.24
C GLY A 20 9.30 -2.10 -4.20
N ASP A 21 10.15 -1.17 -3.74
CA ASP A 21 10.40 0.13 -4.38
C ASP A 21 10.80 -0.01 -5.86
N LYS A 22 11.64 -1.00 -6.19
CA LYS A 22 12.05 -1.29 -7.58
C LYS A 22 10.88 -1.57 -8.53
N ARG A 23 9.83 -2.25 -8.06
CA ARG A 23 8.65 -2.57 -8.87
C ARG A 23 7.72 -1.38 -9.01
N ILE A 24 7.65 -0.54 -7.97
CA ILE A 24 6.90 0.72 -7.98
C ILE A 24 7.53 1.67 -9.01
N GLU A 25 8.84 1.90 -8.92
CA GLU A 25 9.59 2.72 -9.87
C GLU A 25 9.43 2.21 -11.31
N ALA A 26 9.46 0.89 -11.52
CA ALA A 26 9.26 0.31 -12.84
C ALA A 26 7.83 0.51 -13.40
N GLN A 27 6.81 0.66 -12.56
CA GLN A 27 5.46 1.06 -13.00
C GLN A 27 5.44 2.53 -13.38
N HIS A 28 5.96 3.40 -12.52
CA HIS A 28 6.00 4.84 -12.77
C HIS A 28 6.82 5.19 -14.00
N ALA A 29 7.95 4.53 -14.23
CA ALA A 29 8.77 4.67 -15.43
C ALA A 29 8.03 4.28 -16.72
N LYS A 30 6.98 3.47 -16.63
CA LYS A 30 6.09 3.11 -17.74
C LYS A 30 4.90 4.06 -17.88
N GLY A 31 4.86 5.15 -17.11
CA GLY A 31 3.72 6.09 -17.06
C GLY A 31 2.48 5.48 -16.40
N LYS A 32 2.64 4.45 -15.57
CA LYS A 32 1.54 3.73 -14.93
C LYS A 32 1.54 3.98 -13.42
N LEU A 33 0.33 4.16 -12.89
CA LEU A 33 0.10 4.17 -11.45
C LEU A 33 0.15 2.75 -10.87
N THR A 34 0.49 2.66 -9.58
CA THR A 34 0.35 1.46 -8.76
C THR A 34 -1.12 1.11 -8.51
N ALA A 35 -1.39 -0.05 -7.92
CA ALA A 35 -2.76 -0.45 -7.61
C ALA A 35 -3.43 0.50 -6.59
N ARG A 36 -2.71 0.89 -5.53
CA ARG A 36 -3.24 1.78 -4.48
C ARG A 36 -3.46 3.20 -4.99
N GLU A 37 -2.54 3.74 -5.77
CA GLU A 37 -2.70 5.06 -6.42
C GLU A 37 -3.95 5.10 -7.30
N ARG A 38 -4.30 4.00 -7.99
CA ARG A 38 -5.53 3.94 -8.79
C ARG A 38 -6.79 3.94 -7.93
N ILE A 39 -6.75 3.25 -6.79
CA ILE A 39 -7.87 3.20 -5.84
C ILE A 39 -8.10 4.58 -5.22
N GLU A 40 -7.02 5.26 -4.80
CA GLU A 40 -7.05 6.61 -4.24
C GLU A 40 -7.62 7.64 -5.22
N LEU A 41 -7.38 7.49 -6.52
CA LEU A 41 -7.99 8.35 -7.53
C LEU A 41 -9.46 8.03 -7.83
N LEU A 42 -9.90 6.80 -7.54
CA LEU A 42 -11.23 6.32 -7.88
C LEU A 42 -12.25 6.60 -6.76
N LEU A 43 -11.81 6.51 -5.51
CA LEU A 43 -12.68 6.57 -4.34
C LEU A 43 -12.55 7.91 -3.63
N ASP A 44 -13.62 8.30 -2.93
CA ASP A 44 -13.59 9.49 -2.08
C ASP A 44 -12.57 9.29 -0.94
N GLU A 45 -11.86 10.35 -0.61
CA GLU A 45 -10.82 10.32 0.42
C GLU A 45 -11.36 9.78 1.76
N GLY A 46 -10.62 8.83 2.34
CA GLY A 46 -10.99 8.22 3.62
C GLY A 46 -12.10 7.16 3.57
N THR A 47 -12.64 6.84 2.38
CA THR A 47 -13.71 5.82 2.26
C THR A 47 -13.22 4.41 1.95
N PHE A 48 -11.95 4.25 1.59
CA PHE A 48 -11.39 2.94 1.23
C PHE A 48 -11.11 2.08 2.48
N GLU A 49 -11.77 0.93 2.56
CA GLU A 49 -11.49 -0.12 3.55
C GLU A 49 -10.86 -1.35 2.86
N GLU A 50 -9.67 -1.74 3.31
CA GLU A 50 -8.92 -2.86 2.74
C GLU A 50 -9.07 -4.13 3.58
N TRP A 51 -9.35 -5.23 2.89
CA TRP A 51 -9.50 -6.56 3.46
C TRP A 51 -8.31 -7.43 3.03
N ASP A 52 -7.90 -8.38 3.87
CA ASP A 52 -6.83 -9.35 3.56
C ASP A 52 -5.45 -8.73 3.23
N MET A 53 -5.09 -7.61 3.86
CA MET A 53 -3.83 -6.87 3.61
C MET A 53 -2.53 -7.70 3.80
N PHE A 54 -2.56 -8.76 4.59
CA PHE A 54 -1.36 -9.52 5.01
C PHE A 54 -1.19 -10.87 4.31
N VAL A 55 -1.89 -11.10 3.20
CA VAL A 55 -1.76 -12.33 2.39
C VAL A 55 -0.52 -12.30 1.51
#